data_AF-A0A973CML2-F1
#
_entry.id   AF-A0A973CML2-F1
#
_cell.length_a   1.000
_cell.length_b   1.000
_cell.length_c   1.000
_cell.angle_alpha   90.00
_cell.angle_beta   90.00
_cell.angle_gamma   90.00
#
_symmetry.space_group_name_H-M   'P 1'
#
loop_
_entity.id
_entity.type
_entity.pdbx_description
1 polymer ?
#
loop_
_entity_poly.entity_id
_entity_poly.type
_entity_poly.pdbx_seq_one_letter_code
_entity_poly.pdbx_strand_id
1 'polypeptide(L)'
;MNTEEEPVNETPEPRLALIWKFLPWAVCLVSVLVQYRSAIFSGFKQMHGGLGDARLVNFTLEHGYRWLMQVAPHKDFWQAPIFHPFPTASAFTDTMLGFGFPYWIFRSLGVGPHSAMQWWFISIYILNFAAAYFLLRKGLKLGISASTAAALFVAIKSSSWGHPQLCPFFFMLIALLALFRILDSEESAPQQNGRRSWIVIFAACFVLQVWSAVYAFFFFGLLVLVALIVSLIWDKTRTALTQVIKKDLATWIIVCIISLMAMAPLISKYRGTAADKGYRRYSKSSIARPYSWVISQSEAFLIKGFMPKESNKSRGSKGSK
;
A
#
# COMPACT_ATOMS: atom_id res chain seq x y z
N MET A 1 32.08 53.38 -14.67
CA MET A 1 32.94 52.26 -15.07
C MET A 1 32.42 51.06 -14.28
N ASN A 2 31.40 50.39 -14.82
CA ASN A 2 30.77 49.23 -14.21
C ASN A 2 31.55 47.99 -14.66
N THR A 3 31.99 47.18 -13.71
CA THR A 3 32.32 45.77 -13.95
C THR A 3 31.34 44.97 -13.12
N GLU A 4 30.24 44.58 -13.75
CA GLU A 4 29.34 43.54 -13.25
C GLU A 4 30.11 42.21 -13.31
N GLU A 5 30.41 41.63 -12.15
CA GLU A 5 30.91 40.26 -12.06
C GLU A 5 29.76 39.30 -12.38
N GLU A 6 29.86 38.58 -13.50
CA GLU A 6 28.97 37.47 -13.82
C GLU A 6 29.09 36.38 -12.76
N PRO A 7 27.98 35.81 -12.26
CA PRO A 7 28.04 34.67 -11.37
C PRO A 7 28.47 33.43 -12.15
N VAL A 8 29.69 32.96 -11.86
CA VAL A 8 30.23 31.69 -12.34
C VAL A 8 29.29 30.56 -11.91
N ASN A 9 28.53 30.03 -12.87
CA ASN A 9 27.67 28.87 -12.67
C ASN A 9 28.54 27.60 -12.66
N GLU A 10 29.26 27.38 -11.56
CA GLU A 10 30.08 26.20 -11.34
C GLU A 10 29.19 24.96 -11.28
N THR A 11 29.16 24.20 -12.38
CA THR A 11 28.56 22.87 -12.39
C THR A 11 29.29 22.00 -11.36
N PRO A 12 28.59 21.37 -10.40
CA PRO A 12 29.25 20.63 -9.33
C PRO A 12 30.14 19.53 -9.91
N GLU A 13 31.34 19.38 -9.32
CA GLU A 13 32.31 18.39 -9.78
C GLU A 13 31.67 17.00 -9.99
N PRO A 14 32.06 16.26 -11.04
CA PRO A 14 31.43 15.00 -11.42
C PRO A 14 31.43 13.95 -10.28
N ARG A 15 32.38 14.03 -9.34
CA ARG A 15 32.43 13.19 -8.14
C ARG A 15 31.31 13.52 -7.15
N LEU A 16 31.03 14.79 -6.92
CA LEU A 16 29.93 15.24 -6.06
C LEU A 16 28.59 14.85 -6.69
N ALA A 17 28.44 15.01 -8.00
CA ALA A 17 27.24 14.60 -8.72
C ALA A 17 26.93 13.09 -8.59
N LEU A 18 27.96 12.25 -8.51
CA LEU A 18 27.80 10.81 -8.29
C LEU A 18 27.30 10.51 -6.86
N ILE A 19 27.88 11.15 -5.85
CA ILE A 19 27.49 10.98 -4.44
C ILE A 19 26.01 11.35 -4.25
N TRP A 20 25.57 12.48 -4.82
CA TRP A 20 24.17 12.92 -4.72
C TRP A 20 23.18 11.95 -5.38
N LYS A 21 23.59 11.18 -6.40
CA LYS A 21 22.74 10.16 -7.03
C LYS A 21 22.54 8.93 -6.15
N PHE A 22 23.55 8.56 -5.36
CA PHE A 22 23.50 7.38 -4.48
C PHE A 22 23.02 7.68 -3.06
N LEU A 23 23.03 8.95 -2.64
CA LEU A 23 22.59 9.39 -1.32
C LEU A 23 21.22 8.82 -0.89
N PRO A 24 20.15 8.84 -1.73
CA PRO A 24 18.84 8.32 -1.29
C PRO A 24 18.88 6.83 -0.94
N TRP A 25 19.63 6.05 -1.71
CA TRP A 25 19.75 4.60 -1.52
C TRP A 25 20.64 4.26 -0.32
N ALA A 26 21.70 5.03 -0.09
CA ALA A 26 22.50 4.91 1.12
C ALA A 26 21.67 5.22 2.38
N VAL A 27 20.87 6.28 2.36
CA VAL A 27 19.94 6.62 3.46
C VAL A 27 18.91 5.52 3.68
N CYS A 28 18.32 4.97 2.61
CA CYS A 28 17.39 3.85 2.71
C CYS A 28 18.04 2.61 3.32
N LEU A 29 19.28 2.27 2.92
CA LEU A 29 20.00 1.12 3.44
C LEU A 29 20.29 1.28 4.94
N VAL A 30 20.79 2.46 5.35
CA VAL A 30 21.05 2.77 6.77
C VAL A 30 19.75 2.69 7.56
N SER A 31 18.64 3.23 7.04
CA SER A 31 17.36 3.20 7.76
C SER A 31 16.78 1.80 7.87
N VAL A 32 16.96 0.93 6.87
CA VAL A 32 16.62 -0.50 6.96
C VAL A 32 17.41 -1.15 8.09
N LEU A 33 18.72 -0.93 8.17
CA LEU A 33 19.56 -1.48 9.24
C LEU A 33 19.07 -1.04 10.62
N VAL A 34 18.70 0.24 10.78
CA VAL A 34 18.19 0.78 12.06
C VAL A 34 16.81 0.21 12.41
N GLN A 35 15.90 0.17 11.44
CA GLN A 35 14.50 -0.22 11.63
C GLN A 35 14.35 -1.72 11.88
N TYR A 36 15.16 -2.55 11.20
CA TYR A 36 15.10 -4.01 11.25
C TYR A 36 16.28 -4.64 12.02
N ARG A 37 17.00 -3.85 12.83
CA ARG A 37 18.20 -4.28 13.57
C ARG A 37 17.99 -5.58 14.35
N SER A 38 16.85 -5.74 15.03
CA SER A 38 16.54 -6.93 15.84
C SER A 38 16.44 -8.18 14.96
N ALA A 39 15.75 -8.09 13.82
CA ALA A 39 15.67 -9.17 12.86
C ALA A 39 17.06 -9.50 12.28
N ILE A 40 17.79 -8.50 11.81
CA ILE A 40 19.08 -8.69 11.12
C ILE A 40 20.14 -9.24 12.08
N PHE A 41 20.36 -8.59 13.23
CA PHE A 41 21.42 -8.99 14.16
C PHE A 41 21.08 -10.26 14.97
N SER A 42 19.81 -10.66 15.05
CA SER A 42 19.45 -11.98 15.61
C SER A 42 19.56 -13.13 14.61
N GLY A 43 19.94 -12.86 13.35
CA GLY A 43 19.93 -13.86 12.28
C GLY A 43 18.51 -14.31 11.92
N PHE A 44 17.57 -13.37 11.89
CA PHE A 44 16.14 -13.56 11.60
C PHE A 44 15.40 -14.47 12.59
N LYS A 45 15.90 -14.58 13.83
CA LYS A 45 15.23 -15.33 14.91
C LYS A 45 14.09 -14.54 15.55
N GLN A 46 14.12 -13.21 15.47
CA GLN A 46 13.11 -12.33 16.07
C GLN A 46 12.18 -11.73 15.01
N MET A 47 10.92 -12.17 14.99
CA MET A 47 9.89 -11.61 14.12
C MET A 47 9.38 -10.26 14.62
N HIS A 48 9.09 -9.37 13.70
CA HIS A 48 8.29 -8.18 13.99
C HIS A 48 6.79 -8.49 13.85
N GLY A 49 5.97 -7.89 14.71
CA GLY A 49 4.50 -7.99 14.66
C GLY A 49 3.89 -8.70 15.86
N GLY A 50 2.59 -8.47 16.08
CA GLY A 50 1.83 -9.07 17.18
C GLY A 50 1.37 -10.50 16.90
N LEU A 51 0.79 -11.15 17.91
CA LEU A 51 0.29 -12.54 17.82
C LEU A 51 -0.99 -12.70 16.97
N GLY A 52 -1.62 -11.60 16.56
CA GLY A 52 -2.82 -11.59 15.71
C GLY A 52 -2.49 -11.41 14.22
N ASP A 53 -2.70 -10.20 13.71
CA ASP A 53 -2.62 -9.86 12.28
C ASP A 53 -1.33 -10.30 11.59
N ALA A 54 -0.16 -10.18 12.25
CA ALA A 54 1.10 -10.59 11.63
C ALA A 54 1.16 -12.09 11.33
N ARG A 55 0.55 -12.94 12.17
CA ARG A 55 0.48 -14.38 11.90
C ARG A 55 -0.51 -14.69 10.78
N LEU A 56 -1.64 -13.98 10.74
CA LEU A 56 -2.61 -14.13 9.66
C LEU A 56 -1.99 -13.72 8.32
N VAL A 57 -1.30 -12.57 8.26
CA VAL A 57 -0.60 -12.13 7.05
C VAL A 57 0.49 -13.13 6.64
N ASN A 58 1.28 -13.66 7.58
CA ASN A 58 2.26 -14.71 7.27
C ASN A 58 1.59 -15.94 6.66
N PHE A 59 0.49 -16.39 7.28
CA PHE A 59 -0.28 -17.53 6.79
C PHE A 59 -0.82 -17.27 5.39
N THR A 60 -1.39 -16.09 5.12
CA THR A 60 -1.94 -15.75 3.81
C THR A 60 -0.85 -15.71 2.74
N LEU A 61 0.32 -15.12 3.04
CA LEU A 61 1.48 -15.11 2.14
C LEU A 61 1.98 -16.52 1.84
N GLU A 62 2.11 -17.38 2.85
CA GLU A 62 2.50 -18.78 2.69
C GLU A 62 1.42 -19.59 1.97
N HIS A 63 0.13 -19.32 2.22
CA HIS A 63 -0.97 -19.95 1.51
C HIS A 63 -0.92 -19.61 0.02
N GLY A 64 -0.71 -18.35 -0.33
CA GLY A 64 -0.51 -17.91 -1.72
C GLY A 64 0.70 -18.60 -2.36
N TYR A 65 1.82 -18.68 -1.65
CA TYR A 65 3.01 -19.39 -2.12
C TYR A 65 2.74 -20.88 -2.39
N ARG A 66 2.17 -21.58 -1.40
CA ARG A 66 1.87 -23.02 -1.51
C ARG A 66 0.80 -23.31 -2.54
N TRP A 67 -0.15 -22.40 -2.74
CA TRP A 67 -1.11 -22.47 -3.84
C TRP A 67 -0.42 -22.36 -5.20
N LEU A 68 0.49 -21.39 -5.39
CA LEU A 68 1.28 -21.31 -6.64
C LEU A 68 2.09 -22.58 -6.89
N MET A 69 2.62 -23.18 -5.82
CA MET A 69 3.37 -24.44 -5.89
C MET A 69 2.47 -25.70 -5.89
N GLN A 70 1.15 -25.54 -5.85
CA GLN A 70 0.15 -26.63 -5.82
C GLN A 70 0.37 -27.67 -4.69
N VAL A 71 0.88 -27.20 -3.54
CA VAL A 71 1.20 -28.03 -2.37
C VAL A 71 -0.03 -28.22 -1.49
N ALA A 72 -0.35 -29.48 -1.15
CA ALA A 72 -1.43 -29.77 -0.20
C ALA A 72 -1.13 -29.21 1.20
N PRO A 73 -2.15 -28.78 1.97
CA PRO A 73 -3.58 -28.69 1.64
C PRO A 73 -4.00 -27.37 0.94
N HIS A 74 -3.07 -26.62 0.34
CA HIS A 74 -3.31 -25.28 -0.21
C HIS A 74 -3.65 -25.27 -1.72
N LYS A 75 -4.18 -26.36 -2.26
CA LYS A 75 -4.43 -26.50 -3.71
C LYS A 75 -5.52 -25.56 -4.23
N ASP A 76 -6.48 -25.18 -3.40
CA ASP A 76 -7.50 -24.17 -3.72
C ASP A 76 -7.23 -22.89 -2.93
N PHE A 77 -6.99 -21.80 -3.65
CA PHE A 77 -6.76 -20.47 -3.09
C PHE A 77 -7.95 -19.95 -2.26
N TRP A 78 -9.17 -20.31 -2.65
CA TRP A 78 -10.39 -19.85 -1.98
C TRP A 78 -10.84 -20.77 -0.86
N GLN A 79 -10.04 -21.78 -0.52
CA GLN A 79 -10.33 -22.72 0.58
C GLN A 79 -9.13 -22.85 1.50
N ALA A 80 -8.83 -21.78 2.24
CA ALA A 80 -7.67 -21.78 3.10
C ALA A 80 -7.90 -22.64 4.37
N PRO A 81 -7.02 -23.60 4.69
CA PRO A 81 -7.22 -24.57 5.78
C PRO A 81 -7.42 -23.95 7.17
N ILE A 82 -6.84 -22.78 7.42
CA ILE A 82 -6.94 -22.10 8.73
C ILE A 82 -8.38 -21.74 9.10
N PHE A 83 -9.27 -21.62 8.11
CA PHE A 83 -10.66 -21.25 8.33
C PHE A 83 -11.59 -22.44 8.55
N HIS A 84 -11.06 -23.65 8.79
CA HIS A 84 -11.88 -24.79 9.16
C HIS A 84 -12.84 -24.46 10.33
N PRO A 85 -14.13 -24.87 10.28
CA PRO A 85 -14.77 -25.76 9.29
C PRO A 85 -15.33 -25.06 8.04
N PHE A 86 -15.05 -23.77 7.85
CA PHE A 86 -15.53 -22.96 6.72
C PHE A 86 -14.37 -22.40 5.87
N PRO A 87 -13.66 -23.23 5.09
CA PRO A 87 -12.51 -22.79 4.29
C PRO A 87 -12.79 -21.62 3.34
N THR A 88 -14.03 -21.49 2.86
CA THR A 88 -14.49 -20.39 1.99
C THR A 88 -14.45 -19.03 2.65
N ALA A 89 -14.32 -18.94 3.98
CA ALA A 89 -14.13 -17.68 4.68
C ALA A 89 -12.82 -16.96 4.29
N SER A 90 -11.91 -17.62 3.56
CA SER A 90 -10.77 -16.93 2.96
C SER A 90 -11.18 -15.84 1.96
N ALA A 91 -12.38 -15.93 1.37
CA ALA A 91 -12.90 -14.85 0.51
C ALA A 91 -13.21 -13.56 1.30
N PHE A 92 -13.29 -13.60 2.63
CA PHE A 92 -13.45 -12.43 3.50
C PHE A 92 -12.14 -11.89 4.07
N THR A 93 -11.02 -12.61 3.86
CA THR A 93 -9.71 -12.14 4.30
C THR A 93 -9.00 -11.39 3.17
N ASP A 94 -8.07 -10.52 3.54
CA ASP A 94 -7.20 -9.89 2.56
C ASP A 94 -6.36 -10.96 1.87
N THR A 95 -6.31 -10.95 0.54
CA THR A 95 -5.70 -12.03 -0.26
C THR A 95 -4.19 -11.97 -0.29
N MET A 96 -3.59 -10.80 -0.01
CA MET A 96 -2.15 -10.52 -0.05
C MET A 96 -1.46 -10.85 -1.39
N LEU A 97 -2.18 -11.23 -2.44
CA LEU A 97 -1.59 -11.70 -3.71
C LEU A 97 -0.79 -10.60 -4.40
N GLY A 98 -1.33 -9.38 -4.47
CA GLY A 98 -0.60 -8.26 -5.08
C GLY A 98 0.65 -7.85 -4.31
N PHE A 99 0.71 -8.12 -3.00
CA PHE A 99 1.88 -7.89 -2.16
C PHE A 99 2.74 -9.14 -1.95
N GLY A 100 2.36 -10.29 -2.50
CA GLY A 100 2.98 -11.57 -2.17
C GLY A 100 4.36 -11.78 -2.81
N PHE A 101 4.63 -11.12 -3.94
CA PHE A 101 5.82 -11.39 -4.74
C PHE A 101 7.16 -11.29 -4.01
N PRO A 102 7.42 -10.33 -3.08
CA PRO A 102 8.69 -10.31 -2.38
C PRO A 102 8.84 -11.55 -1.49
N TYR A 103 7.78 -11.95 -0.80
CA TYR A 103 7.77 -13.15 0.05
C TYR A 103 8.05 -14.39 -0.80
N TRP A 104 7.37 -14.53 -1.94
CA TRP A 104 7.51 -15.69 -2.83
C TRP A 104 8.92 -15.84 -3.40
N ILE A 105 9.58 -14.72 -3.75
CA ILE A 105 10.98 -14.74 -4.20
C ILE A 105 11.87 -15.39 -3.13
N PHE A 106 11.79 -14.94 -1.87
CA PHE A 106 12.60 -15.53 -0.80
C PHE A 106 12.23 -16.97 -0.49
N ARG A 107 10.93 -17.32 -0.54
CA ARG A 107 10.50 -18.72 -0.37
C ARG A 107 11.05 -19.64 -1.44
N SER A 108 11.08 -19.20 -2.69
CA SER A 108 11.66 -19.95 -3.81
C SER A 108 13.17 -20.13 -3.68
N LEU A 109 13.86 -19.21 -2.99
CA LEU A 109 15.28 -19.34 -2.64
C LEU A 109 15.54 -20.27 -1.44
N GLY A 110 14.53 -20.99 -0.94
CA GLY A 110 14.66 -21.93 0.17
C GLY A 110 14.57 -21.29 1.55
N VAL A 111 14.29 -19.99 1.65
CA VAL A 111 14.13 -19.32 2.95
C VAL A 111 12.84 -19.82 3.62
N GLY A 112 12.92 -20.19 4.90
CA GLY A 112 11.76 -20.65 5.67
C GLY A 112 10.66 -19.58 5.81
N PRO A 113 9.38 -19.95 6.05
CA PRO A 113 8.24 -19.03 6.08
C PRO A 113 8.41 -17.82 7.01
N HIS A 114 8.98 -18.05 8.20
CA HIS A 114 9.21 -17.01 9.20
C HIS A 114 10.24 -15.96 8.75
N SER A 115 11.36 -16.41 8.19
CA SER A 115 12.42 -15.52 7.70
C SER A 115 12.00 -14.84 6.39
N ALA A 116 11.22 -15.53 5.54
CA ALA A 116 10.66 -14.95 4.33
C ALA A 116 9.71 -13.78 4.63
N MET A 117 8.93 -13.84 5.71
CA MET A 117 8.10 -12.69 6.12
C MET A 117 8.93 -11.49 6.59
N GLN A 118 10.05 -11.71 7.26
CA GLN A 118 10.93 -10.61 7.66
C GLN A 118 11.56 -9.94 6.43
N TRP A 119 12.01 -10.74 5.46
CA TRP A 119 12.48 -10.22 4.18
C TRP A 119 11.38 -9.52 3.38
N TRP A 120 10.15 -10.02 3.47
CA TRP A 120 8.98 -9.34 2.91
C TRP A 120 8.82 -7.95 3.52
N PHE A 121 8.83 -7.80 4.85
CA PHE A 121 8.76 -6.48 5.48
C PHE A 121 9.87 -5.53 5.01
N ILE A 122 11.12 -6.00 4.97
CA ILE A 122 12.26 -5.20 4.48
C ILE A 122 12.02 -4.77 3.03
N SER A 123 11.52 -5.68 2.18
CA SER A 123 11.22 -5.38 0.78
C SER A 123 10.10 -4.34 0.65
N ILE A 124 9.03 -4.47 1.44
CA ILE A 124 7.93 -3.50 1.47
C ILE A 124 8.44 -2.11 1.88
N TYR A 125 9.29 -2.04 2.90
CA TYR A 125 9.90 -0.80 3.34
C TYR A 125 10.69 -0.12 2.20
N ILE A 126 11.55 -0.88 1.51
CA ILE A 126 12.36 -0.37 0.39
C ILE A 126 11.46 0.06 -0.78
N LEU A 127 10.42 -0.71 -1.10
CA LEU A 127 9.47 -0.37 -2.17
C LEU A 127 8.67 0.90 -1.84
N ASN A 128 8.21 1.05 -0.60
CA ASN A 128 7.55 2.27 -0.15
C ASN A 128 8.49 3.48 -0.23
N PHE A 129 9.74 3.34 0.22
CA PHE A 129 10.76 4.38 0.10
C PHE A 129 10.99 4.76 -1.37
N ALA A 130 11.24 3.79 -2.24
CA ALA A 130 11.54 4.02 -3.65
C ALA A 130 10.36 4.69 -4.36
N ALA A 131 9.14 4.19 -4.15
CA ALA A 131 7.93 4.76 -4.75
C ALA A 131 7.68 6.19 -4.25
N ALA A 132 7.86 6.46 -2.95
CA ALA A 132 7.76 7.81 -2.40
C ALA A 132 8.83 8.74 -2.98
N TYR A 133 10.08 8.29 -3.03
CA TYR A 133 11.19 9.07 -3.59
C TYR A 133 10.92 9.44 -5.04
N PHE A 134 10.51 8.49 -5.88
CA PHE A 134 10.21 8.77 -7.28
C PHE A 134 8.97 9.66 -7.45
N LEU A 135 7.91 9.47 -6.64
CA LEU A 135 6.75 10.36 -6.65
C LEU A 135 7.17 11.81 -6.36
N LEU A 136 7.96 12.02 -5.31
CA LEU A 136 8.42 13.34 -4.90
C LEU A 136 9.39 13.97 -5.92
N ARG A 137 10.35 13.17 -6.41
CA ARG A 137 11.38 13.65 -7.33
C ARG A 137 10.88 13.87 -8.75
N LYS A 138 10.04 12.96 -9.26
CA LYS A 138 9.61 12.93 -10.67
C LYS A 138 8.16 13.38 -10.87
N GLY A 139 7.32 13.33 -9.85
CA GLY A 139 5.96 13.86 -9.87
C GLY A 139 5.94 15.31 -9.40
N LEU A 140 6.30 15.53 -8.13
CA LEU A 140 6.31 16.88 -7.52
C LEU A 140 7.57 17.71 -7.86
N LYS A 141 8.51 17.14 -8.61
CA LYS A 141 9.74 17.82 -9.08
C LYS A 141 10.60 18.41 -7.94
N LEU A 142 10.55 17.84 -6.73
CA LEU A 142 11.33 18.30 -5.58
C LEU A 142 12.84 18.00 -5.73
N GLY A 143 13.67 18.69 -4.93
CA GLY A 143 15.11 18.44 -4.85
C GLY A 143 15.45 17.07 -4.25
N ILE A 144 16.69 16.59 -4.46
CA ILE A 144 17.13 15.25 -4.01
C ILE A 144 17.00 15.11 -2.49
N SER A 145 17.48 16.09 -1.72
CA SER A 145 17.47 16.04 -0.25
C SER A 145 16.06 16.04 0.32
N ALA A 146 15.19 16.94 -0.16
CA ALA A 146 13.79 17.00 0.26
C ALA A 146 13.03 15.72 -0.09
N SER A 147 13.23 15.19 -1.30
CA SER A 147 12.62 13.92 -1.74
C SER A 147 13.10 12.75 -0.86
N THR A 148 14.39 12.72 -0.52
CA THR A 148 14.98 11.66 0.32
C THR A 148 14.44 11.71 1.74
N ALA A 149 14.40 12.88 2.37
CA ALA A 149 13.91 13.05 3.73
C ALA A 149 12.42 12.69 3.85
N ALA A 150 11.58 13.16 2.92
CA ALA A 150 10.17 12.83 2.92
C ALA A 150 9.90 11.35 2.57
N ALA A 151 10.66 10.75 1.64
CA ALA A 151 10.55 9.32 1.35
C ALA A 151 10.96 8.45 2.56
N LEU A 152 11.99 8.86 3.30
CA LEU A 152 12.39 8.21 4.54
C LEU A 152 11.27 8.26 5.59
N PHE A 153 10.65 9.44 5.78
CA PHE A 153 9.53 9.59 6.69
C PHE A 153 8.36 8.66 6.33
N VAL A 154 8.02 8.59 5.04
CA VAL A 154 6.98 7.69 4.53
C VAL A 154 7.32 6.22 4.81
N ALA A 155 8.56 5.79 4.55
CA ALA A 155 8.99 4.42 4.79
C ALA A 155 8.96 4.06 6.29
N ILE A 156 9.43 4.95 7.16
CA ILE A 156 9.36 4.74 8.63
C ILE A 156 7.91 4.61 9.09
N LYS A 157 7.01 5.49 8.65
CA LYS A 157 5.58 5.41 8.98
C LYS A 157 4.92 4.12 8.49
N SER A 158 5.42 3.55 7.39
CA SER A 158 4.93 2.28 6.88
C SER A 158 5.26 1.08 7.76
N SER A 159 6.17 1.21 8.72
CA SER A 159 6.58 0.13 9.64
C SER A 159 5.59 -0.06 10.80
N SER A 160 4.29 -0.07 10.51
CA SER A 160 3.23 -0.27 11.52
C SER A 160 3.05 -1.77 11.82
N TRP A 161 3.72 -2.25 12.86
CA TRP A 161 3.77 -3.68 13.20
C TRP A 161 2.44 -4.30 13.65
N GLY A 162 1.46 -3.47 14.03
CA GLY A 162 0.14 -3.92 14.47
C GLY A 162 -0.75 -4.43 13.35
N HIS A 163 -0.60 -3.87 12.14
CA HIS A 163 -1.43 -4.20 10.98
C HIS A 163 -0.58 -4.34 9.71
N PRO A 164 0.17 -5.45 9.57
CA PRO A 164 1.09 -5.65 8.45
C PRO A 164 0.45 -5.54 7.07
N GLN A 165 -0.85 -5.85 6.94
CA GLN A 165 -1.63 -5.69 5.71
C GLN A 165 -1.73 -4.24 5.21
N LEU A 166 -1.52 -3.25 6.07
CA LEU A 166 -1.55 -1.82 5.73
C LEU A 166 -0.17 -1.20 5.51
N CYS A 167 0.90 -1.94 5.82
CA CYS A 167 2.27 -1.48 5.61
C CYS A 167 2.57 -1.23 4.11
N PRO A 168 2.14 -2.07 3.16
CA PRO A 168 2.44 -1.86 1.76
C PRO A 168 1.43 -0.90 1.15
N PHE A 169 1.90 0.26 0.70
CA PHE A 169 1.09 1.23 -0.02
C PHE A 169 1.87 1.83 -1.21
N PHE A 170 2.97 1.20 -1.61
CA PHE A 170 3.77 1.59 -2.77
C PHE A 170 2.97 1.57 -4.08
N PHE A 171 1.97 0.69 -4.26
CA PHE A 171 1.09 0.76 -5.43
C PHE A 171 0.31 2.07 -5.50
N MET A 172 -0.21 2.57 -4.36
CA MET A 172 -0.85 3.88 -4.32
C MET A 172 0.13 4.99 -4.70
N LEU A 173 1.37 4.95 -4.19
CA LEU A 173 2.39 5.96 -4.53
C LEU A 173 2.79 5.93 -6.01
N ILE A 174 2.96 4.73 -6.59
CA ILE A 174 3.24 4.54 -8.01
C ILE A 174 2.06 5.01 -8.85
N ALA A 175 0.83 4.75 -8.43
CA ALA A 175 -0.35 5.22 -9.14
C ALA A 175 -0.48 6.74 -9.11
N LEU A 176 -0.16 7.40 -7.99
CA LEU A 176 -0.08 8.86 -7.93
C LEU A 176 1.00 9.39 -8.87
N LEU A 177 2.17 8.76 -8.91
CA LEU A 177 3.24 9.14 -9.84
C LEU A 177 2.77 8.99 -11.30
N ALA A 178 2.09 7.88 -11.61
CA ALA A 178 1.51 7.65 -12.93
C ALA A 178 0.49 8.74 -13.28
N LEU A 179 -0.36 9.16 -12.33
CA LEU A 179 -1.32 10.24 -12.53
C LEU A 179 -0.61 11.57 -12.85
N PHE A 180 0.46 11.93 -12.12
CA PHE A 180 1.27 13.11 -12.46
C PHE A 180 1.84 13.03 -13.89
N ARG A 181 2.31 11.84 -14.31
CA ARG A 181 2.86 11.64 -15.66
C ARG A 181 1.79 11.63 -16.75
N ILE A 182 0.57 11.23 -16.44
CA ILE A 182 -0.57 11.25 -17.36
C ILE A 182 -1.04 12.69 -17.61
N LEU A 183 -1.03 13.51 -16.56
CA LEU A 183 -1.50 14.90 -16.60
C LEU A 183 -0.44 15.91 -17.03
N ASP A 184 0.83 15.51 -17.12
CA ASP A 184 1.92 16.38 -17.58
C ASP A 184 1.67 16.76 -19.06
N SER A 185 1.44 18.06 -19.31
CA SER A 185 0.94 18.58 -20.59
C SER A 185 2.04 18.91 -21.60
N GLU A 186 3.31 18.79 -21.21
CA GLU A 186 4.46 19.01 -22.09
C GLU A 186 4.74 17.77 -22.96
N GLU A 187 3.96 17.53 -24.02
CA GLU A 187 4.21 16.39 -24.93
C GLU A 187 4.55 16.80 -26.37
N SER A 188 5.77 16.44 -26.80
CA SER A 188 6.13 16.17 -28.19
C SER A 188 5.71 14.75 -28.60
N ALA A 189 5.50 14.47 -29.89
CA ALA A 189 4.94 13.22 -30.41
C ALA A 189 5.57 11.88 -29.91
N PRO A 190 6.90 11.78 -29.63
CA PRO A 190 7.51 10.55 -29.08
C PRO A 190 7.08 10.22 -27.64
N GLN A 191 6.63 11.20 -26.85
CA GLN A 191 6.17 11.00 -25.46
C GLN A 191 4.78 10.34 -25.38
N GLN A 192 3.98 10.37 -26.46
CA GLN A 192 2.58 9.89 -26.42
C GLN A 192 2.44 8.39 -26.09
N ASN A 193 3.37 7.56 -26.57
CA ASN A 193 3.42 6.12 -26.20
C ASN A 193 3.78 5.93 -24.72
N GLY A 194 4.53 6.87 -24.14
CA GLY A 194 4.84 6.90 -22.72
C GLY A 194 3.59 7.10 -21.87
N ARG A 195 2.67 7.99 -22.28
CA ARG A 195 1.44 8.25 -21.50
C ARG A 195 0.52 7.04 -21.39
N ARG A 196 0.29 6.31 -22.49
CA ARG A 196 -0.52 5.08 -22.47
C ARG A 196 0.05 4.04 -21.50
N SER A 197 1.38 3.93 -21.44
CA SER A 197 2.06 3.05 -20.48
C SER A 197 1.77 3.48 -19.04
N TRP A 198 1.73 4.77 -18.74
CA TRP A 198 1.33 5.27 -17.42
C TRP A 198 -0.13 5.00 -17.09
N ILE A 199 -1.05 5.08 -18.06
CA ILE A 199 -2.47 4.68 -17.86
C ILE A 199 -2.55 3.20 -17.46
N VAL A 200 -1.80 2.33 -18.16
CA VAL A 200 -1.72 0.90 -17.83
C VAL A 200 -1.13 0.68 -16.44
N ILE A 201 -0.04 1.38 -16.09
CA ILE A 201 0.59 1.29 -14.76
C ILE A 201 -0.38 1.73 -13.66
N PHE A 202 -1.10 2.83 -13.86
CA PHE A 202 -2.09 3.33 -12.91
C PHE A 202 -3.15 2.27 -12.61
N ALA A 203 -3.75 1.68 -13.66
CA ALA A 203 -4.77 0.67 -13.49
C ALA A 203 -4.22 -0.65 -12.94
N ALA A 204 -3.02 -1.06 -13.34
CA ALA A 204 -2.36 -2.24 -12.79
C ALA A 204 -2.13 -2.08 -11.27
N CYS A 205 -1.67 -0.91 -10.82
CA CYS A 205 -1.54 -0.61 -9.38
C CYS A 205 -2.88 -0.68 -8.66
N PHE A 206 -3.95 -0.18 -9.27
CA PHE A 206 -5.30 -0.25 -8.72
C PHE A 206 -5.79 -1.70 -8.57
N VAL A 207 -5.65 -2.52 -9.61
CA VAL A 207 -6.02 -3.95 -9.60
C VAL A 207 -5.16 -4.72 -8.60
N LEU A 208 -3.84 -4.51 -8.57
CA LEU A 208 -2.96 -5.18 -7.63
C LEU A 208 -3.27 -4.79 -6.18
N GLN A 209 -3.69 -3.55 -5.93
CA GLN A 209 -4.12 -3.11 -4.61
C GLN A 209 -5.40 -3.84 -4.16
N VAL A 210 -6.37 -4.06 -5.06
CA VAL A 210 -7.58 -4.88 -4.81
C VAL A 210 -7.22 -6.31 -4.42
N TRP A 211 -6.29 -6.92 -5.16
CA TRP A 211 -5.77 -8.26 -4.91
C TRP A 211 -4.76 -8.32 -3.75
N SER A 212 -4.59 -7.24 -3.01
CA SER A 212 -3.69 -7.19 -1.87
C SER A 212 -4.48 -7.11 -0.58
N ALA A 213 -5.03 -5.94 -0.27
CA ALA A 213 -5.74 -5.67 0.96
C ALA A 213 -6.93 -4.76 0.68
N VAL A 214 -8.13 -5.21 1.04
CA VAL A 214 -9.40 -4.54 0.75
C VAL A 214 -9.46 -3.19 1.46
N TYR A 215 -8.95 -3.10 2.69
CA TYR A 215 -8.94 -1.83 3.42
C TYR A 215 -8.02 -0.80 2.76
N ALA A 216 -6.80 -1.18 2.41
CA ALA A 216 -5.88 -0.28 1.70
C ALA A 216 -6.42 0.11 0.31
N PHE A 217 -7.10 -0.81 -0.38
CA PHE A 217 -7.82 -0.50 -1.61
C PHE A 217 -8.94 0.53 -1.39
N PHE A 218 -9.73 0.39 -0.33
CA PHE A 218 -10.81 1.33 -0.02
C PHE A 218 -10.28 2.77 0.15
N PHE A 219 -9.20 2.98 0.91
CA PHE A 219 -8.61 4.32 1.06
C PHE A 219 -7.97 4.83 -0.23
N PHE A 220 -7.35 3.95 -1.01
CA PHE A 220 -6.83 4.35 -2.31
C PHE A 220 -7.95 4.77 -3.27
N GLY A 221 -9.05 4.01 -3.33
CA GLY A 221 -10.24 4.37 -4.11
C GLY A 221 -10.86 5.69 -3.63
N LEU A 222 -10.95 5.90 -2.32
CA LEU A 222 -11.42 7.16 -1.74
C LEU A 222 -10.52 8.34 -2.14
N LEU A 223 -9.19 8.16 -2.10
CA LEU A 223 -8.24 9.18 -2.52
C LEU A 223 -8.42 9.54 -4.00
N VAL A 224 -8.56 8.54 -4.87
CA VAL A 224 -8.83 8.75 -6.31
C VAL A 224 -10.16 9.46 -6.51
N LEU A 225 -11.20 9.09 -5.77
CA LEU A 225 -12.51 9.73 -5.84
C LEU A 225 -12.46 11.20 -5.42
N VAL A 226 -11.81 11.50 -4.29
CA VAL A 226 -11.63 12.89 -3.83
C VAL A 226 -10.81 13.69 -4.84
N ALA A 227 -9.71 13.12 -5.35
CA ALA A 227 -8.90 13.77 -6.38
C ALA A 227 -9.67 14.05 -7.66
N LEU A 228 -10.56 13.14 -8.08
CA LEU A 228 -11.44 13.33 -9.22
C LEU A 228 -12.43 14.47 -8.96
N ILE A 229 -13.11 14.47 -7.81
CA ILE A 229 -14.06 15.53 -7.43
C ILE A 229 -13.36 16.89 -7.44
N VAL A 230 -12.21 17.00 -6.76
CA VAL A 230 -11.38 18.21 -6.73
C VAL A 230 -10.98 18.62 -8.15
N SER A 231 -10.55 17.68 -9.00
CA SER A 231 -10.16 17.99 -10.38
C SER A 231 -11.30 18.53 -11.23
N LEU A 232 -12.55 18.16 -10.93
CA LEU A 232 -13.74 18.64 -11.62
C LEU A 232 -14.21 20.03 -11.17
N ILE A 233 -13.80 20.49 -9.98
CA ILE A 233 -14.17 21.81 -9.44
C ILE A 233 -13.38 22.94 -10.12
N TRP A 234 -12.09 22.74 -10.40
CA TRP A 234 -11.24 23.77 -11.01
C TRP A 234 -11.19 23.65 -12.54
N ASP A 235 -11.39 24.76 -13.25
CA ASP A 235 -11.44 24.80 -14.71
C ASP A 235 -10.17 24.25 -15.39
N LYS A 236 -9.01 24.62 -14.86
CA LYS A 236 -7.71 24.21 -15.41
C LYS A 236 -7.53 22.69 -15.34
N THR A 237 -7.80 22.09 -14.18
CA THR A 237 -7.68 20.64 -13.97
C THR A 237 -8.77 19.86 -14.70
N ARG A 238 -9.99 20.41 -14.76
CA ARG A 238 -11.10 19.82 -15.52
C ARG A 238 -10.79 19.76 -17.01
N THR A 239 -10.22 20.83 -17.56
CA THR A 239 -9.81 20.90 -18.96
C THR A 239 -8.69 19.90 -19.24
N ALA A 240 -7.66 19.85 -18.40
CA ALA A 240 -6.58 18.88 -18.55
C ALA A 240 -7.09 17.43 -18.51
N LEU A 241 -7.96 17.10 -17.54
CA LEU A 241 -8.53 15.77 -17.39
C LEU A 241 -9.35 15.36 -18.62
N THR A 242 -10.24 16.25 -19.09
CA THR A 242 -11.08 15.97 -20.27
C THR A 242 -10.25 15.80 -21.54
N GLN A 243 -9.18 16.58 -21.71
CA GLN A 243 -8.26 16.44 -22.84
C GLN A 243 -7.53 15.09 -22.81
N VAL A 244 -7.01 14.67 -21.66
CA VAL A 244 -6.34 13.38 -21.50
C VAL A 244 -7.30 12.22 -21.78
N ILE A 245 -8.51 12.26 -21.24
CA ILE A 245 -9.52 11.22 -21.46
C ILE A 245 -9.88 11.13 -22.94
N LYS A 246 -10.14 12.26 -23.61
CA LYS A 246 -10.47 12.26 -25.04
C LYS A 246 -9.32 11.74 -25.91
N LYS A 247 -8.08 12.11 -25.58
CA LYS A 247 -6.89 11.75 -26.38
C LYS A 247 -6.56 10.25 -26.31
N ASP A 248 -6.81 9.58 -25.18
CA ASP A 248 -6.57 8.14 -25.00
C ASP A 248 -7.82 7.35 -24.60
N LEU A 249 -8.99 7.75 -25.09
CA LEU A 249 -10.28 7.16 -24.71
C LEU A 249 -10.29 5.63 -24.88
N ALA A 250 -9.77 5.14 -26.00
CA ALA A 250 -9.69 3.70 -26.28
C ALA A 250 -8.83 2.97 -25.22
N THR A 251 -7.68 3.54 -24.83
CA THR A 251 -6.82 2.94 -23.80
C THR A 251 -7.53 2.91 -22.45
N TRP A 252 -8.22 4.00 -22.06
CA TRP A 252 -9.02 4.03 -20.84
C TRP A 252 -10.11 2.95 -20.84
N ILE A 253 -10.86 2.80 -21.95
CA ILE A 253 -11.91 1.79 -22.06
C ILE A 253 -11.32 0.37 -21.94
N ILE A 254 -10.28 0.06 -22.71
CA ILE A 254 -9.63 -1.26 -22.68
C ILE A 254 -9.13 -1.58 -21.28
N VAL A 255 -8.42 -0.65 -20.65
CA VAL A 255 -7.87 -0.83 -19.31
C VAL A 255 -8.96 -0.96 -18.26
N CYS A 256 -10.06 -0.22 -18.36
CA CYS A 256 -11.23 -0.38 -17.49
C CYS A 256 -11.85 -1.77 -17.63
N ILE A 257 -12.06 -2.26 -18.86
CA ILE A 257 -12.61 -3.60 -19.11
C ILE A 257 -11.70 -4.67 -18.51
N ILE A 258 -10.39 -4.61 -18.79
CA ILE A 258 -9.40 -5.55 -18.26
C ILE A 258 -9.38 -5.51 -16.72
N SER A 259 -9.45 -4.32 -16.13
CA SER A 259 -9.46 -4.16 -14.66
C SER A 259 -10.71 -4.79 -14.05
N LEU A 260 -11.89 -4.56 -14.64
CA LEU A 260 -13.14 -5.17 -14.19
C LEU A 260 -13.10 -6.69 -14.31
N MET A 261 -12.59 -7.22 -15.42
CA MET A 261 -12.41 -8.66 -15.61
C MET A 261 -11.44 -9.26 -14.58
N ALA A 262 -10.34 -8.57 -14.29
CA ALA A 262 -9.35 -9.00 -13.31
C ALA A 262 -9.90 -8.97 -11.87
N MET A 263 -10.84 -8.08 -11.56
CA MET A 263 -11.47 -7.99 -10.23
C MET A 263 -12.67 -8.94 -10.07
N ALA A 264 -13.27 -9.42 -11.17
CA ALA A 264 -14.48 -10.23 -11.15
C ALA A 264 -14.38 -11.52 -10.32
N PRO A 265 -13.27 -12.29 -10.32
CA PRO A 265 -13.15 -13.50 -9.50
C PRO A 265 -13.26 -13.23 -8.00
N LEU A 266 -12.58 -12.18 -7.53
CA LEU A 266 -12.60 -11.76 -6.13
C LEU A 266 -14.04 -11.39 -5.72
N ILE A 267 -14.71 -10.57 -6.53
CA ILE A 267 -16.09 -10.13 -6.28
C ILE A 267 -17.04 -11.34 -6.26
N SER A 268 -16.90 -12.26 -7.21
CA SER A 268 -17.74 -13.46 -7.31
C SER A 268 -17.59 -14.35 -6.07
N LYS A 269 -16.34 -14.62 -5.64
CA LYS A 269 -16.06 -15.46 -4.47
C LYS A 269 -16.51 -14.81 -3.17
N TYR A 270 -16.33 -13.51 -3.03
CA TYR A 270 -16.87 -12.75 -1.89
C TYR A 270 -18.40 -12.85 -1.85
N ARG A 271 -19.09 -12.60 -2.97
CA ARG A 271 -20.56 -12.68 -3.05
C ARG A 271 -21.10 -14.08 -2.75
N GLY A 272 -20.47 -15.12 -3.28
CA GLY A 272 -20.85 -16.51 -3.00
C GLY A 272 -20.74 -16.84 -1.51
N THR A 273 -19.62 -16.45 -0.89
CA THR A 273 -19.41 -16.66 0.55
C THR A 273 -20.38 -15.82 1.40
N ALA A 274 -20.67 -14.58 0.99
CA ALA A 274 -21.63 -13.71 1.66
C ALA A 274 -23.09 -14.17 1.51
N ALA A 275 -23.44 -14.85 0.42
CA ALA A 275 -24.78 -15.44 0.27
C ALA A 275 -25.00 -16.60 1.25
N ASP A 276 -23.96 -17.39 1.55
CA ASP A 276 -24.00 -18.51 2.50
C ASP A 276 -23.89 -18.02 3.95
N LYS A 277 -22.90 -17.16 4.27
CA LYS A 277 -22.58 -16.78 5.66
C LYS A 277 -23.11 -15.41 6.09
N GLY A 278 -23.73 -14.67 5.18
CA GLY A 278 -24.15 -13.30 5.38
C GLY A 278 -23.00 -12.29 5.21
N TYR A 279 -23.38 -11.03 5.04
CA TYR A 279 -22.43 -9.92 4.97
C TYR A 279 -21.95 -9.52 6.37
N ARG A 280 -20.69 -9.08 6.46
CA ARG A 280 -20.15 -8.50 7.70
C ARG A 280 -20.97 -7.26 8.08
N ARG A 281 -21.61 -7.32 9.25
CA ARG A 281 -22.32 -6.17 9.83
C ARG A 281 -21.34 -5.38 10.69
N TYR A 282 -21.18 -4.10 10.39
CA TYR A 282 -20.42 -3.20 11.24
C TYR A 282 -21.32 -2.63 12.33
N SER A 283 -20.88 -2.70 13.58
CA SER A 283 -21.56 -2.04 14.69
C SER A 283 -21.40 -0.53 14.58
N LYS A 284 -22.36 0.26 15.08
CA LYS A 284 -22.24 1.73 15.17
C LYS A 284 -20.99 2.19 15.92
N SER A 285 -20.44 1.36 16.81
CA SER A 285 -19.18 1.62 17.52
C SER A 285 -17.92 1.59 16.64
N SER A 286 -18.03 1.13 15.39
CA SER A 286 -16.92 1.11 14.42
C SER A 286 -16.81 2.41 13.59
N ILE A 287 -17.73 3.36 13.77
CA ILE A 287 -17.71 4.65 13.07
C ILE A 287 -16.70 5.57 13.79
N ALA A 288 -15.71 6.06 13.06
CA ALA A 288 -14.75 7.03 13.57
C ALA A 288 -15.51 8.27 14.07
N ARG A 289 -15.36 8.58 15.35
CA ARG A 289 -16.02 9.73 15.96
C ARG A 289 -15.24 10.99 15.57
N PRO A 290 -15.88 12.14 15.31
CA PRO A 290 -15.17 13.36 14.87
C PRO A 290 -13.98 13.74 15.77
N TYR A 291 -14.08 13.53 17.08
CA TYR A 291 -12.98 13.81 18.02
C TYR A 291 -11.78 12.86 17.89
N SER A 292 -11.95 11.65 17.35
CA SER A 292 -10.87 10.67 17.18
C SER A 292 -9.85 11.05 16.10
N TRP A 293 -10.18 12.07 15.29
CA TRP A 293 -9.28 12.67 14.31
C TRP A 293 -8.32 13.69 14.94
N VAL A 294 -8.67 14.21 16.12
CA VAL A 294 -7.88 15.20 16.87
C VAL A 294 -7.12 14.51 18.00
N ILE A 295 -7.70 13.46 18.59
CA ILE A 295 -7.15 12.76 19.75
C ILE A 295 -6.64 11.38 19.32
N SER A 296 -5.32 11.18 19.36
CA SER A 296 -4.69 9.87 19.20
C SER A 296 -5.21 8.91 20.28
N GLN A 297 -5.56 7.68 19.91
CA GLN A 297 -6.03 6.67 20.87
C GLN A 297 -5.05 6.36 22.01
N SER A 298 -3.76 6.71 21.86
CA SER A 298 -2.77 6.61 22.95
C SER A 298 -3.10 7.53 24.15
N GLU A 299 -3.84 8.62 23.94
CA GLU A 299 -4.29 9.55 25.00
C GLU A 299 -5.72 9.29 25.47
N ALA A 300 -6.45 8.35 24.86
CA ALA A 300 -7.76 7.94 25.35
C ALA A 300 -7.71 7.32 26.77
N PHE A 301 -6.52 6.97 27.26
CA PHE A 301 -6.31 6.57 28.65
C PHE A 301 -6.49 7.75 29.64
N LEU A 302 -6.10 8.97 29.27
CA LEU A 302 -6.23 10.16 30.12
C LEU A 302 -7.69 10.64 30.23
N ILE A 303 -8.50 10.42 29.19
CA ILE A 303 -9.91 10.85 29.16
C ILE A 303 -10.87 9.77 29.72
N LYS A 304 -10.42 8.52 29.91
CA LYS A 304 -11.22 7.48 30.57
C LYS A 304 -11.62 7.84 32.01
N GLY A 305 -10.91 8.77 32.66
CA GLY A 305 -11.29 9.31 33.98
C GLY A 305 -12.51 10.23 33.95
N PHE A 306 -12.88 10.78 32.79
CA PHE A 306 -13.94 11.78 32.63
C PHE A 306 -15.19 11.27 31.90
N MET A 307 -15.17 10.05 31.34
CA MET A 307 -16.38 9.45 30.77
C MET A 307 -17.19 8.71 31.84
N PRO A 308 -18.52 8.89 31.89
CA PRO A 308 -19.36 8.11 32.79
C PRO A 308 -19.17 6.63 32.48
N LYS A 309 -18.84 5.84 33.50
CA LYS A 309 -18.76 4.38 33.41
C LYS A 309 -20.09 3.88 32.88
N GLU A 310 -20.14 3.41 31.63
CA GLU A 310 -21.27 2.60 31.19
C GLU A 310 -21.38 1.42 32.14
N SER A 311 -22.51 1.34 32.86
CA SER A 311 -22.73 0.31 33.84
C SER A 311 -22.60 -1.06 33.19
N ASN A 312 -21.63 -1.83 33.64
CA ASN A 312 -21.59 -3.28 33.45
C ASN A 312 -22.89 -3.86 34.02
N LYS A 313 -23.95 -3.96 33.22
CA LYS A 313 -25.04 -4.88 33.52
C LYS A 313 -24.49 -6.27 33.26
N SER A 314 -24.06 -6.87 34.37
CA SER A 314 -23.76 -8.27 34.55
C SER A 314 -24.67 -9.15 33.69
N ARG A 315 -24.06 -9.98 32.84
CA ARG A 315 -24.67 -11.26 32.46
C ARG A 315 -24.69 -12.12 33.73
N GLY A 316 -25.68 -11.85 34.58
CA GLY A 316 -26.06 -12.72 35.67
C GLY A 316 -26.61 -14.01 35.08
N SER A 317 -25.93 -15.10 35.41
CA SER A 317 -26.48 -16.45 35.46
C SER A 317 -27.94 -16.42 35.92
N LYS A 318 -28.85 -16.96 35.11
CA LYS A 318 -30.09 -17.54 35.60
C LYS A 318 -30.07 -19.02 35.27
N GLY A 319 -29.61 -19.80 36.24
CA GLY A 319 -30.07 -21.16 36.46
C GLY A 319 -31.33 -21.19 37.33
N SER A 320 -32.00 -22.35 37.29
CA SER A 320 -33.25 -22.75 37.95
C SER A 320 -34.54 -22.22 37.28
N LYS A 321 -35.55 -23.03 36.98
CA LYS A 321 -35.89 -24.42 37.34
C LYS A 321 -36.37 -25.16 36.10
#